data_AF-A0A170XFY7-F1
#
_entry.id   AF-A0A170XFY7-F1
#
_cell.length_a   1.000
_cell.length_b   1.000
_cell.length_c   1.000
_cell.angle_alpha   90.00
_cell.angle_beta   90.00
_cell.angle_gamma   90.00
#
_symmetry.space_group_name_H-M   'P 1'
#
loop_
_entity.id
_entity.type
_entity.pdbx_description
1 polymer ?
#
loop_
_entity_poly.entity_id
_entity_poly.type
_entity_poly.pdbx_seq_one_letter_code
_entity_poly.pdbx_strand_id
1 'polypeptide(L)'
;LAKGLMLADENCVSLVVLCGEIPTKPLLNEVFALMCSQMKVAAPEENYNISLEISNAGIVVSSTTEPNIVVNITLTSPVLREMLMQASEGEGATVRLANQETLDQAKCLEALAQLRRAKWFQARPANNHSSVMVIRILRDLCHRNPTWAPLSQWGIELLVDKVVGCVGFTVAEAMRKVLEAIAGGILLPGSCGISDPCEREPTDATGHLSIQQRADITASAQHALRLVAFRQIHKVLGMAALPPPRHPGNRHGMQRFNRKRRRDHSAGETNDSEAGDGKKDKK
;
A
#
# COMPACT_ATOMS: atom_id res chain seq x y z
N LEU A 1 -2.39 -6.67 -10.01
CA LEU A 1 -3.66 -7.28 -10.48
C LEU A 1 -4.39 -8.09 -9.41
N ALA A 2 -3.82 -9.20 -8.89
CA ALA A 2 -4.54 -10.15 -8.01
C ALA A 2 -5.27 -9.51 -6.82
N LYS A 3 -4.66 -8.53 -6.14
CA LYS A 3 -5.23 -7.85 -4.97
C LYS A 3 -6.24 -6.75 -5.30
N GLY A 4 -6.42 -6.42 -6.58
CA GLY A 4 -7.24 -5.27 -6.99
C GLY A 4 -6.72 -3.92 -6.49
N LEU A 5 -5.42 -3.78 -6.24
CA LEU A 5 -4.85 -2.57 -5.64
C LEU A 5 -4.23 -1.59 -6.65
N MET A 6 -4.25 -1.89 -7.95
CA MET A 6 -3.56 -1.08 -8.97
C MET A 6 -4.09 0.36 -8.99
N LEU A 7 -3.16 1.31 -9.09
CA LEU A 7 -3.46 2.72 -9.30
C LEU A 7 -3.48 3.06 -10.80
N ALA A 8 -3.97 4.25 -11.15
CA ALA A 8 -4.17 4.64 -12.56
C ALA A 8 -2.86 4.85 -13.33
N ASP A 9 -1.80 5.21 -12.63
CA ASP A 9 -0.44 5.41 -13.14
C ASP A 9 0.39 4.13 -13.16
N GLU A 10 -0.16 3.01 -12.68
CA GLU A 10 0.54 1.72 -12.63
C GLU A 10 0.22 0.87 -13.86
N ASN A 11 1.26 0.54 -14.62
CA ASN A 11 1.19 -0.30 -15.80
C ASN A 11 1.97 -1.63 -15.63
N CYS A 12 2.47 -1.91 -14.44
CA CYS A 12 3.30 -3.08 -14.16
C CYS A 12 2.54 -4.12 -13.31
N VAL A 13 2.62 -5.39 -13.71
CA VAL A 13 1.98 -6.52 -13.03
C VAL A 13 3.00 -7.64 -12.83
N SER A 14 2.98 -8.27 -11.67
CA SER A 14 3.77 -9.48 -11.39
C SER A 14 2.93 -10.74 -11.49
N LEU A 15 3.47 -11.76 -12.14
CA LEU A 15 2.95 -13.11 -12.23
C LEU A 15 4.00 -14.09 -11.69
N VAL A 16 3.54 -15.07 -10.90
CA VAL A 16 4.40 -16.10 -10.32
C VAL A 16 4.04 -17.44 -10.93
N VAL A 17 5.02 -18.09 -11.57
CA VAL A 17 4.89 -19.44 -12.13
C VAL A 17 5.46 -20.44 -11.12
N LEU A 18 4.66 -21.44 -10.75
CA LEU A 18 5.07 -22.51 -9.85
C LEU A 18 5.60 -23.70 -10.65
N CYS A 19 6.87 -24.02 -10.43
CA CYS A 19 7.52 -25.21 -10.97
C CYS A 19 7.42 -26.37 -9.97
N GLY A 20 7.25 -27.59 -10.49
CA GLY A 20 7.25 -28.82 -9.68
C GLY A 20 8.60 -29.08 -9.00
N GLU A 21 9.69 -28.70 -9.66
CA GLU A 21 11.06 -28.77 -9.14
C GLU A 21 11.67 -27.37 -9.01
N ILE A 22 12.81 -27.25 -8.33
CA ILE A 22 13.54 -25.99 -8.15
C ILE A 22 13.96 -25.48 -9.54
N PRO A 23 13.54 -24.27 -9.96
CA PRO A 23 13.78 -23.80 -11.31
C PRO A 23 15.27 -23.53 -11.55
N THR A 24 15.73 -23.87 -12.75
CA THR A 24 17.11 -23.72 -13.19
C THR A 24 17.20 -22.75 -14.37
N LYS A 25 18.42 -22.26 -14.67
CA LYS A 25 18.68 -21.41 -15.83
C LYS A 25 18.31 -22.10 -17.14
N PRO A 26 18.61 -23.40 -17.38
CA PRO A 26 18.13 -24.09 -18.57
C PRO A 26 16.59 -24.10 -18.69
N LEU A 27 15.88 -24.40 -17.60
CA LEU A 27 14.41 -24.37 -17.60
C LEU A 27 13.87 -22.99 -17.95
N LEU A 28 14.45 -21.92 -17.40
CA LEU A 28 14.02 -20.55 -17.70
C LEU A 28 14.23 -20.20 -19.18
N ASN A 29 15.35 -20.62 -19.77
CA ASN A 29 15.62 -20.44 -21.20
C ASN A 29 14.62 -21.20 -22.08
N GLU A 30 14.29 -22.45 -21.71
CA GLU A 30 13.30 -23.26 -22.42
C GLU A 30 11.91 -22.63 -22.36
N VAL A 31 11.47 -22.22 -21.16
CA VAL A 31 10.20 -21.51 -20.97
C VAL A 31 10.17 -20.22 -21.77
N PHE A 32 11.26 -19.46 -21.81
CA PHE A 32 11.35 -18.25 -22.63
C PHE A 32 11.19 -18.54 -24.13
N ALA A 33 11.89 -19.55 -24.66
CA ALA A 33 11.78 -19.94 -26.07
C ALA A 33 10.36 -20.42 -26.43
N LEU A 34 9.76 -21.25 -25.57
CA LEU A 34 8.38 -21.70 -25.72
C LEU A 34 7.40 -20.53 -25.65
N MET A 35 7.57 -19.61 -24.70
CA MET A 35 6.69 -18.45 -24.58
C MET A 35 6.76 -17.56 -25.82
N CYS A 36 7.96 -17.28 -26.35
CA CYS A 36 8.14 -16.52 -27.59
C CYS A 36 7.43 -17.16 -28.79
N SER A 37 7.40 -18.49 -28.88
CA SER A 37 6.67 -19.18 -29.95
C SER A 37 5.16 -19.18 -29.71
N GLN A 38 4.70 -19.46 -28.49
CA GLN A 38 3.28 -19.50 -28.14
C GLN A 38 2.59 -18.13 -28.22
N MET A 39 3.28 -17.04 -27.88
CA MET A 39 2.74 -15.69 -27.98
C MET A 39 2.35 -15.33 -29.42
N LYS A 40 3.13 -15.78 -30.43
CA LYS A 40 2.80 -15.59 -31.85
C LYS A 40 1.56 -16.35 -32.29
N VAL A 41 1.24 -17.45 -31.62
CA VAL A 41 0.05 -18.28 -31.91
C VAL A 41 -1.17 -17.72 -31.18
N ALA A 42 -1.02 -17.35 -29.91
CA ALA A 42 -2.11 -16.88 -29.07
C ALA A 42 -2.58 -15.47 -29.45
N ALA A 43 -1.68 -14.60 -29.92
CA ALA A 43 -1.98 -13.23 -30.29
C ALA A 43 -1.17 -12.82 -31.54
N PRO A 44 -1.54 -13.30 -32.74
CA PRO A 44 -0.76 -13.09 -33.96
C PRO A 44 -0.75 -11.63 -34.44
N GLU A 45 -1.75 -10.83 -34.05
CA GLU A 45 -1.87 -9.42 -34.44
C GLU A 45 -1.18 -8.46 -33.46
N GLU A 46 -0.73 -8.96 -32.31
CA GLU A 46 -0.11 -8.16 -31.24
C GLU A 46 1.41 -8.34 -31.24
N ASN A 47 2.13 -7.22 -31.14
CA ASN A 47 3.59 -7.23 -31.01
C ASN A 47 3.97 -7.03 -29.56
N TYR A 48 4.42 -8.10 -28.89
CA TYR A 48 4.95 -8.03 -27.54
C TYR A 48 6.48 -8.06 -27.55
N ASN A 49 7.08 -7.22 -26.70
CA ASN A 49 8.50 -7.29 -26.39
C ASN A 49 8.69 -8.29 -25.26
N ILE A 50 9.43 -9.37 -25.52
CA ILE A 50 9.69 -10.42 -24.55
C ILE A 50 11.19 -10.46 -24.28
N SER A 51 11.58 -10.22 -23.03
CA SER A 51 12.99 -10.23 -22.62
C SER A 51 13.22 -11.21 -21.47
N LEU A 52 14.28 -12.01 -21.61
CA LEU A 52 14.74 -12.93 -20.57
C LEU A 52 15.56 -12.16 -19.52
N GLU A 53 15.21 -12.29 -18.25
CA GLU A 53 15.89 -11.63 -17.14
C GLU A 53 16.34 -12.65 -16.08
N ILE A 54 17.51 -13.25 -16.32
CA ILE A 54 18.08 -14.30 -15.47
C ILE A 54 18.34 -13.77 -14.05
N SER A 55 18.74 -12.50 -13.91
CA SER A 55 19.03 -11.90 -12.59
C SER A 55 17.80 -11.75 -11.70
N ASN A 56 16.61 -11.63 -12.29
CA ASN A 56 15.34 -11.58 -11.57
C ASN A 56 14.58 -12.92 -11.61
N ALA A 57 15.26 -14.02 -11.96
CA ALA A 57 14.68 -15.36 -12.04
C ALA A 57 13.41 -15.42 -12.91
N GLY A 58 13.38 -14.66 -14.02
CA GLY A 58 12.12 -14.41 -14.71
C GLY A 58 12.23 -13.93 -16.15
N ILE A 59 11.06 -13.61 -16.69
CA ILE A 59 10.83 -13.10 -18.04
C ILE A 59 9.98 -11.84 -17.92
N VAL A 60 10.27 -10.84 -18.72
CA VAL A 60 9.47 -9.61 -18.81
C VAL A 60 8.78 -9.58 -20.15
N VAL A 61 7.47 -9.34 -20.14
CA VAL A 61 6.64 -9.14 -21.33
C VAL A 61 6.12 -7.71 -21.30
N SER A 62 6.38 -6.91 -22.33
CA SER A 62 5.84 -5.56 -22.44
C SER A 62 5.04 -5.37 -23.72
N SER A 63 3.94 -4.63 -23.60
CA SER A 63 3.14 -4.19 -24.75
C SER A 63 3.91 -3.12 -25.53
N THR A 64 3.77 -3.13 -26.85
CA THR A 64 4.29 -2.06 -27.72
C THR A 64 3.29 -0.93 -27.94
N THR A 65 2.03 -1.14 -27.57
CA THR A 65 0.93 -0.17 -27.69
C THR A 65 0.66 0.53 -26.37
N GLU A 66 0.09 1.74 -26.42
CA GLU A 66 -0.34 2.46 -25.22
C GLU A 66 -1.70 1.96 -24.72
N PRO A 67 -1.88 1.75 -23.40
CA PRO A 67 -0.87 1.90 -22.35
C PRO A 67 0.17 0.77 -22.38
N ASN A 68 1.45 1.12 -22.22
CA ASN A 68 2.55 0.14 -22.18
C ASN A 68 2.48 -0.70 -20.91
N ILE A 69 1.78 -1.83 -20.97
CA ILE A 69 1.66 -2.77 -19.86
C ILE A 69 2.90 -3.66 -19.80
N VAL A 70 3.48 -3.80 -18.61
CA VAL A 70 4.63 -4.65 -18.33
C VAL A 70 4.22 -5.79 -17.40
N VAL A 71 4.49 -7.02 -17.79
CA VAL A 71 4.25 -8.23 -17.00
C VAL A 71 5.58 -8.86 -16.63
N ASN A 72 5.89 -8.86 -15.34
CA ASN A 72 7.05 -9.53 -14.76
C ASN A 72 6.65 -10.95 -14.35
N ILE A 73 7.20 -11.95 -15.04
CA ILE A 73 6.93 -13.37 -14.81
C ILE A 73 8.13 -13.96 -14.06
N THR A 74 7.95 -14.36 -12.80
CA THR A 74 9.01 -14.98 -12.00
C THR A 74 8.72 -16.46 -11.80
N LEU A 75 9.71 -17.32 -12.06
CA LEU A 75 9.62 -18.76 -11.81
C LEU A 75 10.08 -19.05 -10.38
N THR A 76 9.34 -19.91 -9.69
CA THR A 76 9.71 -20.36 -8.34
C THR A 76 9.16 -21.75 -8.06
N SER A 77 9.58 -22.38 -6.98
CA SER A 77 9.08 -23.69 -6.55
C SER A 77 8.91 -23.75 -5.03
N PRO A 78 7.80 -24.29 -4.50
CA PRO A 78 7.62 -24.47 -3.07
C PRO A 78 8.72 -25.36 -2.44
N VAL A 79 9.27 -26.29 -3.23
CA VAL A 79 10.34 -27.21 -2.82
C VAL A 79 11.59 -26.44 -2.36
N LEU A 80 11.89 -25.29 -2.98
CA LEU A 80 13.03 -24.46 -2.58
C LEU A 80 12.92 -24.01 -1.12
N ARG A 81 11.73 -23.58 -0.70
CA ARG A 81 11.51 -23.11 0.67
C ARG A 81 11.55 -24.27 1.65
N GLU A 82 10.91 -25.40 1.32
CA GLU A 82 10.92 -26.60 2.15
C GLU A 82 12.34 -27.10 2.40
N MET A 83 13.15 -27.15 1.34
CA MET A 83 14.54 -27.57 1.43
C MET A 83 15.40 -26.62 2.27
N LEU A 84 15.23 -25.30 2.11
CA LEU A 84 15.96 -24.31 2.93
C LEU A 84 15.53 -24.35 4.41
N MET A 85 14.27 -24.63 4.70
CA MET A 85 13.79 -24.80 6.07
C MET A 85 14.32 -26.08 6.72
N GLN A 86 14.52 -27.15 5.96
CA GLN A 86 15.19 -28.36 6.45
C GLN A 86 16.70 -28.15 6.64
N ALA A 87 17.31 -27.28 5.83
CA ALA A 87 18.73 -26.94 5.91
C ALA A 87 19.11 -26.10 7.14
N SER A 88 18.18 -25.32 7.70
CA SER A 88 18.41 -24.64 8.98
C SER A 88 18.55 -25.61 10.16
N GLU A 89 18.27 -26.90 9.96
CA GLU A 89 18.52 -28.00 10.91
C GLU A 89 19.77 -28.85 10.54
N GLY A 90 20.50 -28.50 9.47
CA GLY A 90 21.76 -29.14 9.06
C GLY A 90 22.38 -28.60 7.74
N GLU A 91 23.69 -28.37 7.72
CA GLU A 91 24.47 -27.59 6.71
C GLU A 91 24.53 -28.17 5.27
N GLY A 92 23.79 -29.23 4.93
CA GLY A 92 23.99 -29.98 3.67
C GLY A 92 23.27 -29.46 2.41
N ALA A 93 22.24 -28.62 2.54
CA ALA A 93 21.36 -28.30 1.40
C ALA A 93 21.86 -27.14 0.52
N THR A 94 22.56 -26.16 1.11
CA THR A 94 23.10 -24.99 0.39
C THR A 94 24.19 -25.40 -0.61
N VAL A 95 25.01 -26.39 -0.26
CA VAL A 95 26.06 -26.94 -1.14
C VAL A 95 25.47 -27.69 -2.34
N ARG A 96 24.32 -28.36 -2.19
CA ARG A 96 23.64 -29.06 -3.30
C ARG A 96 23.03 -28.08 -4.31
N LEU A 97 22.49 -26.96 -3.84
CA LEU A 97 21.94 -25.91 -4.70
C LEU A 97 23.02 -25.14 -5.46
N ALA A 98 24.17 -24.90 -4.83
CA ALA A 98 25.29 -24.20 -5.47
C ALA A 98 25.87 -24.98 -6.67
N ASN A 99 25.77 -26.32 -6.64
CA ASN A 99 26.21 -27.20 -7.72
C ASN A 99 25.17 -27.37 -8.84
N GLN A 100 23.95 -26.89 -8.63
CA GLN A 100 22.88 -26.88 -9.64
C GLN A 100 22.81 -25.46 -10.22
N GLU A 101 22.64 -25.32 -11.54
CA GLU A 101 22.44 -24.02 -12.21
C GLU A 101 21.07 -23.40 -11.86
N THR A 102 20.78 -23.24 -10.57
CA THR A 102 19.53 -22.74 -10.03
C THR A 102 19.37 -21.24 -10.31
N LEU A 103 18.11 -20.80 -10.37
CA LEU A 103 17.79 -19.38 -10.40
C LEU A 103 18.14 -18.71 -9.05
N ASP A 104 18.16 -17.37 -9.05
CA ASP A 104 18.42 -16.61 -7.83
C ASP A 104 17.42 -16.99 -6.73
N GLN A 105 17.96 -17.52 -5.63
CA GLN A 105 17.15 -18.06 -4.54
C GLN A 105 16.36 -16.97 -3.83
N ALA A 106 16.93 -15.78 -3.66
CA ALA A 106 16.26 -14.66 -3.00
C ALA A 106 15.05 -14.22 -3.81
N LYS A 107 15.19 -14.13 -5.15
CA LYS A 107 14.08 -13.82 -6.06
C LYS A 107 12.98 -14.88 -6.06
N CYS A 108 13.37 -16.16 -6.05
CA CYS A 108 12.42 -17.27 -5.96
C CYS A 108 11.63 -17.24 -4.64
N LEU A 109 12.31 -16.99 -3.51
CA LEU A 109 11.69 -16.87 -2.19
C LEU A 109 10.79 -15.64 -2.07
N GLU A 110 11.21 -14.52 -2.66
CA GLU A 110 10.38 -13.31 -2.76
C GLU A 110 9.09 -13.59 -3.54
N ALA A 111 9.16 -14.29 -4.68
CA ALA A 111 7.99 -14.69 -5.44
C ALA A 111 7.03 -15.58 -4.63
N LEU A 112 7.55 -16.53 -3.85
CA LEU A 112 6.74 -17.34 -2.92
C LEU A 112 6.12 -16.50 -1.79
N ALA A 113 6.84 -15.50 -1.28
CA ALA A 113 6.29 -14.55 -0.32
C ALA A 113 5.13 -13.76 -0.95
N GLN A 114 5.28 -13.25 -2.18
CA GLN A 114 4.21 -12.54 -2.88
C GLN A 114 2.98 -13.42 -3.11
N LEU A 115 3.18 -14.70 -3.44
CA LEU A 115 2.06 -15.65 -3.57
C LEU A 115 1.31 -15.85 -2.24
N ARG A 116 2.03 -16.02 -1.12
CA ARG A 116 1.42 -16.11 0.22
C ARG A 116 0.65 -14.84 0.57
N ARG A 117 1.26 -13.67 0.35
CA ARG A 117 0.64 -12.35 0.59
C ARG A 117 -0.61 -12.14 -0.25
N ALA A 118 -0.60 -12.56 -1.52
CA ALA A 118 -1.77 -12.49 -2.39
C ALA A 118 -2.90 -13.38 -1.88
N LYS A 119 -2.62 -14.63 -1.49
CA LYS A 119 -3.62 -15.54 -0.90
C LYS A 119 -4.19 -15.00 0.41
N TRP A 120 -3.32 -14.53 1.30
CA TRP A 120 -3.71 -13.90 2.56
C TRP A 120 -4.62 -12.68 2.32
N PHE A 121 -4.27 -11.84 1.33
CA PHE A 121 -5.04 -10.65 1.00
C PHE A 121 -6.46 -11.00 0.54
N GLN A 122 -6.59 -12.02 -0.33
CA GLN A 122 -7.88 -12.52 -0.80
C GLN A 122 -8.74 -13.07 0.33
N ALA A 123 -8.13 -13.76 1.29
CA ALA A 123 -8.84 -14.33 2.43
C ALA A 123 -9.29 -13.29 3.47
N ARG A 124 -8.70 -12.08 3.46
CA ARG A 124 -8.89 -11.08 4.52
C ARG A 124 -9.31 -9.71 3.97
N PRO A 125 -8.43 -8.72 3.65
CA PRO A 125 -8.91 -7.38 3.30
C PRO A 125 -9.73 -7.28 2.02
N ALA A 126 -9.57 -8.22 1.08
CA ALA A 126 -10.23 -8.15 -0.23
C ALA A 126 -11.76 -8.05 -0.14
N ASN A 127 -12.36 -8.65 0.88
CA ASN A 127 -13.81 -8.65 1.09
C ASN A 127 -14.32 -7.39 1.81
N ASN A 128 -13.44 -6.51 2.29
CA ASN A 128 -13.80 -5.24 2.90
C ASN A 128 -13.48 -4.08 1.95
N HIS A 129 -14.52 -3.55 1.29
CA HIS A 129 -14.39 -2.43 0.36
C HIS A 129 -13.64 -1.24 0.96
N SER A 130 -13.91 -0.89 2.21
CA SER A 130 -13.25 0.23 2.89
C SER A 130 -11.76 -0.02 3.08
N SER A 131 -11.35 -1.25 3.41
CA SER A 131 -9.93 -1.62 3.49
C SER A 131 -9.25 -1.46 2.13
N VAL A 132 -9.84 -2.00 1.05
CA VAL A 132 -9.28 -1.89 -0.31
C VAL A 132 -9.12 -0.43 -0.74
N MET A 133 -10.13 0.41 -0.50
CA MET A 133 -10.08 1.82 -0.85
C MET A 133 -9.05 2.60 -0.03
N VAL A 134 -8.97 2.36 1.28
CA VAL A 134 -7.98 3.00 2.15
C VAL A 134 -6.56 2.59 1.76
N ILE A 135 -6.33 1.32 1.43
CA ILE A 135 -5.02 0.86 0.94
C ILE A 135 -4.64 1.60 -0.34
N ARG A 136 -5.55 1.73 -1.32
CA ARG A 136 -5.28 2.50 -2.56
C ARG A 136 -4.94 3.97 -2.26
N ILE A 137 -5.69 4.62 -1.38
CA ILE A 137 -5.43 6.02 -0.97
C ILE A 137 -4.07 6.15 -0.28
N LEU A 138 -3.70 5.21 0.59
CA LEU A 138 -2.41 5.24 1.27
C LEU A 138 -1.24 4.95 0.33
N ARG A 139 -1.41 4.06 -0.66
CA ARG A 139 -0.41 3.84 -1.71
C ARG A 139 -0.16 5.12 -2.51
N ASP A 140 -1.23 5.78 -2.96
CA ASP A 140 -1.14 7.08 -3.63
C ASP A 140 -0.46 8.15 -2.75
N LEU A 141 -0.78 8.19 -1.45
CA LEU A 141 -0.09 9.08 -0.50
C LEU A 141 1.41 8.79 -0.43
N CYS A 142 1.82 7.52 -0.42
CA CYS A 142 3.23 7.12 -0.43
C CYS A 142 3.94 7.51 -1.73
N HIS A 143 3.24 7.49 -2.88
CA HIS A 143 3.81 7.93 -4.15
C HIS A 143 4.04 9.45 -4.17
N ARG A 144 3.07 10.23 -3.67
CA ARG A 144 3.14 11.70 -3.73
C ARG A 144 3.91 12.36 -2.60
N ASN A 145 4.09 11.68 -1.46
CA ASN A 145 4.72 12.25 -0.27
C ASN A 145 5.97 11.44 0.13
N PRO A 146 7.18 11.99 -0.06
CA PRO A 146 8.44 11.31 0.28
C PRO A 146 8.54 10.88 1.75
N THR A 147 7.86 11.56 2.68
CA THR A 147 7.82 11.15 4.09
C THR A 147 7.15 9.79 4.27
N TRP A 148 6.17 9.46 3.43
CA TRP A 148 5.40 8.22 3.51
C TRP A 148 5.99 7.11 2.61
N ALA A 149 6.77 7.47 1.59
CA ALA A 149 7.39 6.55 0.64
C ALA A 149 8.10 5.32 1.26
N PRO A 150 8.77 5.40 2.44
CA PRO A 150 9.38 4.22 3.06
C PRO A 150 8.39 3.13 3.50
N LEU A 151 7.10 3.45 3.68
CA LEU A 151 6.09 2.45 3.99
C LEU A 151 5.89 1.53 2.79
N SER A 152 6.31 0.27 2.96
CA SER A 152 6.14 -0.73 1.92
C SER A 152 4.65 -1.00 1.69
N GLN A 153 4.30 -1.37 0.46
CA GLN A 153 2.93 -1.76 0.13
C GLN A 153 2.41 -2.86 1.06
N TRP A 154 3.25 -3.85 1.39
CA TRP A 154 2.87 -4.92 2.30
C TRP A 154 2.62 -4.42 3.73
N GLY A 155 3.44 -3.48 4.22
CA GLY A 155 3.21 -2.82 5.50
C GLY A 155 1.89 -2.06 5.55
N ILE A 156 1.50 -1.37 4.46
CA ILE A 156 0.21 -0.69 4.33
C ILE A 156 -0.95 -1.69 4.37
N GLU A 157 -0.87 -2.77 3.59
CA GLU A 157 -1.91 -3.82 3.54
C GLU A 157 -2.17 -4.41 4.94
N LEU A 158 -1.11 -4.76 5.67
CA LEU A 158 -1.21 -5.31 7.02
C LEU A 158 -1.66 -4.29 8.06
N LEU A 159 -1.20 -3.04 7.97
CA LEU A 159 -1.62 -1.97 8.87
C LEU A 159 -3.12 -1.72 8.74
N VAL A 160 -3.64 -1.65 7.50
CA VAL A 160 -5.07 -1.45 7.27
C VAL A 160 -5.87 -2.64 7.79
N ASP A 161 -5.44 -3.88 7.52
CA ASP A 161 -6.10 -5.06 8.09
C ASP A 161 -6.11 -5.06 9.62
N LYS A 162 -4.98 -4.71 10.26
CA LYS A 162 -4.84 -4.68 11.72
C LYS A 162 -5.78 -3.65 12.36
N VAL A 163 -6.00 -2.51 11.70
CA VAL A 163 -6.77 -1.38 12.26
C VAL A 163 -8.25 -1.44 11.88
N VAL A 164 -8.55 -1.78 10.62
CA VAL A 164 -9.91 -1.79 10.06
C VAL A 164 -10.53 -3.18 10.22
N GLY A 165 -9.75 -4.23 9.98
CA GLY A 165 -10.19 -5.62 10.02
C GLY A 165 -11.44 -5.87 9.18
N CYS A 166 -12.34 -6.69 9.72
CA CYS A 166 -13.64 -7.00 9.12
C CYS A 166 -14.74 -6.01 9.56
N VAL A 167 -14.39 -4.86 10.14
CA VAL A 167 -15.40 -3.89 10.61
C VAL A 167 -15.97 -3.12 9.42
N GLY A 168 -17.30 -2.99 9.38
CA GLY A 168 -18.05 -2.26 8.34
C GLY A 168 -17.96 -0.74 8.46
N PHE A 169 -16.74 -0.19 8.58
CA PHE A 169 -16.52 1.26 8.56
C PHE A 169 -16.80 1.84 7.17
N THR A 170 -17.21 3.10 7.11
CA THR A 170 -17.10 3.88 5.87
C THR A 170 -15.62 4.11 5.52
N VAL A 171 -15.31 4.37 4.24
CA VAL A 171 -13.94 4.69 3.80
C VAL A 171 -13.33 5.83 4.61
N ALA A 172 -14.13 6.86 4.92
CA ALA A 172 -13.67 8.02 5.69
C ALA A 172 -13.33 7.67 7.15
N GLU A 173 -14.11 6.81 7.78
CA GLU A 173 -13.85 6.34 9.15
C GLU A 173 -12.64 5.40 9.19
N ALA A 174 -12.55 4.47 8.25
CA ALA A 174 -11.41 3.56 8.12
C ALA A 174 -10.10 4.35 7.90
N MET A 175 -10.10 5.34 7.00
CA MET A 175 -8.95 6.22 6.79
C MET A 175 -8.57 6.96 8.07
N ARG A 176 -9.55 7.52 8.80
CA ARG A 176 -9.29 8.21 10.07
C ARG A 176 -8.69 7.25 11.10
N LYS A 177 -9.22 6.04 11.24
CA LYS A 177 -8.74 5.03 12.18
C LYS A 177 -7.29 4.64 11.90
N VAL A 178 -6.93 4.47 10.62
CA VAL A 178 -5.54 4.19 10.22
C VAL A 178 -4.62 5.37 10.55
N LEU A 179 -5.04 6.60 10.26
CA LEU A 179 -4.28 7.79 10.65
C LEU A 179 -4.14 7.92 12.18
N GLU A 180 -5.19 7.63 12.95
CA GLU A 180 -5.16 7.60 14.42
C GLU A 180 -4.14 6.57 14.93
N ALA A 181 -4.12 5.36 14.36
CA ALA A 181 -3.18 4.31 14.74
C ALA A 181 -1.72 4.70 14.48
N ILE A 182 -1.43 5.27 13.30
CA ILE A 182 -0.08 5.76 12.97
C ILE A 182 0.29 6.94 13.87
N ALA A 183 -0.60 7.92 14.04
CA ALA A 183 -0.38 9.09 14.87
C ALA A 183 -0.17 8.75 16.36
N GLY A 184 -0.80 7.67 16.82
CA GLY A 184 -0.64 7.09 18.15
C GLY A 184 0.66 6.30 18.33
N GLY A 185 1.49 6.20 17.29
CA GLY A 185 2.83 5.63 17.39
C GLY A 185 2.91 4.11 17.19
N ILE A 186 1.95 3.49 16.47
CA ILE A 186 2.01 2.04 16.17
C ILE A 186 3.28 1.61 15.40
N LEU A 187 3.98 2.57 14.77
CA LEU A 187 5.24 2.34 14.07
C LEU A 187 6.47 2.73 14.89
N LEU A 188 6.32 3.35 16.07
CA LEU A 188 7.47 3.79 16.87
C LEU A 188 8.14 2.59 17.56
N PRO A 189 9.44 2.69 17.89
CA PRO A 189 10.12 1.70 18.72
C PRO A 189 9.38 1.46 20.05
N GLY A 190 9.32 0.20 20.48
CA GLY A 190 8.61 -0.21 21.71
C GLY A 190 7.11 -0.46 21.54
N SER A 191 6.54 -0.21 20.36
CA SER A 191 5.19 -0.67 20.01
C SER A 191 5.18 -2.16 19.63
N CYS A 192 3.99 -2.75 19.49
CA CYS A 192 3.84 -4.14 19.02
C CYS A 192 4.13 -4.33 17.52
N GLY A 193 4.50 -3.27 16.79
CA GLY A 193 4.79 -3.31 15.35
C GLY A 193 3.65 -3.88 14.49
N ILE A 194 3.99 -4.30 13.27
CA ILE A 194 3.05 -4.91 12.33
C ILE A 194 3.53 -6.32 12.00
N SER A 195 2.97 -7.31 12.69
CA SER A 195 3.32 -8.72 12.48
C SER A 195 2.95 -9.19 11.07
N ASP A 196 3.87 -9.88 10.40
CA ASP A 196 3.67 -10.52 9.10
C ASP A 196 3.05 -11.92 9.29
N PRO A 197 1.76 -12.13 8.97
CA PRO A 197 1.08 -13.41 9.11
C PRO A 197 1.47 -14.40 8.01
N CYS A 198 2.20 -13.97 6.99
CA CYS A 198 2.67 -14.86 5.94
C CYS A 198 3.98 -15.55 6.34
N GLU A 199 4.73 -15.01 7.31
CA GLU A 199 5.99 -15.61 7.78
C GLU A 199 5.80 -16.55 8.97
N ARG A 200 6.64 -17.59 9.04
CA ARG A 200 6.59 -18.58 10.13
C ARG A 200 7.16 -17.99 11.41
N GLU A 201 8.34 -17.37 11.29
CA GLU A 201 8.97 -16.70 12.41
C GLU A 201 8.31 -15.34 12.67
N PRO A 202 8.17 -14.93 13.94
CA PRO A 202 7.62 -13.62 14.28
C PRO A 202 8.41 -12.48 13.60
N THR A 203 7.84 -11.93 12.53
CA THR A 203 8.49 -10.94 11.68
C THR A 203 7.70 -9.64 11.69
N ASP A 204 8.35 -8.49 11.94
CA ASP A 204 7.75 -7.17 11.76
C ASP A 204 7.85 -6.76 10.28
N ALA A 205 6.71 -6.65 9.60
CA ALA A 205 6.61 -6.21 8.21
C ALA A 205 7.05 -4.76 7.98
N THR A 206 7.26 -3.99 9.05
CA THR A 206 7.80 -2.64 9.02
C THR A 206 9.24 -2.56 9.54
N GLY A 207 9.87 -3.70 9.83
CA GLY A 207 11.20 -3.78 10.44
C GLY A 207 12.31 -3.05 9.68
N HIS A 208 12.14 -2.86 8.36
CA HIS A 208 13.07 -2.14 7.49
C HIS A 208 13.08 -0.62 7.72
N LEU A 209 12.07 -0.06 8.39
CA LEU A 209 12.00 1.38 8.66
C LEU A 209 12.99 1.81 9.74
N SER A 210 13.78 2.85 9.45
CA SER A 210 14.65 3.48 10.43
C SER A 210 13.85 4.21 11.52
N ILE A 211 14.48 4.46 12.67
CA ILE A 211 13.86 5.20 13.78
C ILE A 211 13.40 6.60 13.30
N GLN A 212 14.22 7.26 12.48
CA GLN A 212 13.88 8.58 11.93
C GLN A 212 12.67 8.50 10.99
N GLN A 213 12.65 7.54 10.06
CA GLN A 213 11.51 7.35 9.16
C GLN A 213 10.22 7.09 9.93
N ARG A 214 10.27 6.26 10.97
CA ARG A 214 9.13 5.97 11.86
C ARG A 214 8.63 7.25 12.55
N ALA A 215 9.53 8.10 13.06
CA ALA A 215 9.18 9.37 13.68
C ALA A 215 8.55 10.35 12.68
N ASP A 216 9.12 10.48 11.48
CA ASP A 216 8.64 11.39 10.44
C ASP A 216 7.23 10.99 9.94
N ILE A 217 7.02 9.70 9.68
CA ILE A 217 5.71 9.14 9.31
C ILE A 217 4.69 9.41 10.42
N THR A 218 5.07 9.18 11.69
CA THR A 218 4.20 9.40 12.85
C THR A 218 3.81 10.88 12.97
N ALA A 219 4.77 11.80 12.89
CA ALA A 219 4.52 13.24 12.94
C ALA A 219 3.65 13.72 11.76
N SER A 220 3.90 13.18 10.56
CA SER A 220 3.09 13.45 9.37
C SER A 220 1.64 12.98 9.54
N ALA A 221 1.43 11.77 10.09
CA ALA A 221 0.10 11.26 10.41
C ALA A 221 -0.61 12.10 11.47
N GLN A 222 0.09 12.57 12.51
CA GLN A 222 -0.46 13.49 13.51
C GLN A 222 -0.91 14.82 12.89
N HIS A 223 -0.17 15.33 11.91
CA HIS A 223 -0.59 16.51 11.15
C HIS A 223 -1.81 16.22 10.27
N ALA A 224 -1.79 15.12 9.50
CA ALA A 224 -2.90 14.69 8.66
C ALA A 224 -4.19 14.49 9.47
N LEU A 225 -4.11 13.90 10.66
CA LEU A 225 -5.27 13.70 11.54
C LEU A 225 -5.88 15.04 11.99
N ARG A 226 -5.05 16.03 12.33
CA ARG A 226 -5.53 17.40 12.64
C ARG A 226 -6.22 18.02 11.42
N LEU A 227 -5.66 17.90 10.22
CA LEU A 227 -6.30 18.37 9.00
C LEU A 227 -7.67 17.70 8.79
N VAL A 228 -7.77 16.38 9.00
CA VAL A 228 -9.05 15.65 8.92
C VAL A 228 -10.05 16.20 9.95
N ALA A 229 -9.64 16.41 11.20
CA ALA A 229 -10.50 16.95 12.26
C ALA A 229 -11.02 18.36 11.93
N PHE A 230 -10.19 19.19 11.30
CA PHE A 230 -10.55 20.54 10.85
C PHE A 230 -11.14 20.59 9.43
N ARG A 231 -11.64 19.46 8.89
CA ARG A 231 -12.30 19.34 7.58
C ARG A 231 -11.43 19.74 6.38
N GLN A 232 -10.11 19.58 6.51
CA GLN A 232 -9.10 19.85 5.49
C GLN A 232 -8.51 18.58 4.88
N ILE A 233 -9.27 17.48 4.83
CA ILE A 233 -8.80 16.20 4.27
C ILE A 233 -8.34 16.30 2.81
N HIS A 234 -8.89 17.22 2.03
CA HIS A 234 -8.47 17.48 0.65
C HIS A 234 -6.96 17.78 0.54
N LYS A 235 -6.36 18.42 1.55
CA LYS A 235 -4.91 18.65 1.60
C LYS A 235 -4.12 17.35 1.78
N VAL A 236 -4.62 16.43 2.60
CA VAL A 236 -4.02 15.09 2.79
C VAL A 236 -4.11 14.28 1.51
N LEU A 237 -5.25 14.37 0.83
CA LEU A 237 -5.51 13.70 -0.46
C LEU A 237 -4.83 14.38 -1.65
N GLY A 238 -4.14 15.50 -1.46
CA GLY A 238 -3.48 16.22 -2.57
C GLY A 238 -4.43 16.76 -3.63
N MET A 239 -5.66 17.11 -3.25
CA MET A 239 -6.70 17.57 -4.17
C MET A 239 -7.28 18.93 -3.76
N ALA A 240 -7.93 19.60 -4.71
CA ALA A 240 -8.71 20.80 -4.41
C ALA A 240 -9.88 20.48 -3.47
N ALA A 241 -10.27 21.46 -2.65
CA ALA A 241 -11.45 21.32 -1.82
C ALA A 241 -12.70 21.17 -2.71
N LEU A 242 -13.51 20.14 -2.44
CA LEU A 242 -14.78 19.97 -3.14
C LEU A 242 -15.72 21.14 -2.81
N PRO A 243 -16.54 21.60 -3.77
CA PRO A 243 -17.51 22.67 -3.52
C PRO A 243 -18.50 22.25 -2.42
N PRO A 244 -18.94 23.19 -1.58
CA PRO A 244 -19.96 22.90 -0.58
C PRO A 244 -21.25 22.40 -1.27
N PRO A 245 -21.96 21.43 -0.68
CA PRO A 245 -23.20 20.92 -1.27
C PRO A 245 -24.20 22.07 -1.50
N ARG A 246 -24.73 22.19 -2.72
CA ARG A 246 -25.63 23.28 -3.13
C ARG A 246 -27.00 23.25 -2.43
N HIS A 247 -27.38 22.13 -1.84
CA HIS A 247 -28.58 21.99 -1.01
C HIS A 247 -28.21 21.44 0.36
N PRO A 248 -28.46 22.18 1.46
CA PRO A 248 -28.50 21.60 2.79
C PRO A 248 -29.78 20.74 2.85
N GLY A 249 -29.72 19.53 2.30
CA GLY A 249 -30.78 18.53 2.48
C GLY A 249 -31.07 18.39 3.97
N ASN A 250 -32.36 18.27 4.31
CA ASN A 250 -32.96 18.31 5.64
C ASN A 250 -32.24 17.40 6.66
N ARG A 251 -31.10 17.84 7.20
CA ARG A 251 -30.35 17.17 8.27
C ARG A 251 -30.71 17.86 9.57
N HIS A 252 -31.86 17.47 10.14
CA HIS A 252 -32.13 17.63 11.56
C HIS A 252 -30.96 17.01 12.33
N GLY A 253 -30.02 17.84 12.80
CA GLY A 253 -28.82 17.40 13.52
C GLY A 253 -27.60 18.31 13.39
N MET A 254 -27.55 19.18 12.38
CA MET A 254 -26.37 20.04 12.12
C MET A 254 -26.29 21.31 12.99
N GLN A 255 -27.00 21.38 14.12
CA GLN A 255 -26.83 22.45 15.12
C GLN A 255 -25.93 22.06 16.29
N ARG A 256 -25.55 20.78 16.47
CA ARG A 256 -24.74 20.36 17.63
C ARG A 256 -23.23 20.53 17.47
N PHE A 257 -22.70 20.64 16.24
CA PHE A 257 -21.25 20.63 16.01
C PHE A 257 -20.66 21.96 15.54
N ASN A 258 -21.49 23.01 15.41
CA ASN A 258 -21.04 24.36 15.03
C ASN A 258 -21.03 25.33 16.23
N ARG A 259 -20.79 24.83 17.45
CA ARG A 259 -20.34 25.71 18.54
C ARG A 259 -18.91 26.13 18.24
N LYS A 260 -18.81 27.24 17.51
CA LYS A 260 -17.63 28.12 17.45
C LYS A 260 -17.08 28.21 18.88
N ARG A 261 -15.99 27.52 19.20
CA ARG A 261 -15.30 27.69 20.48
C ARG A 261 -14.95 29.17 20.55
N ARG A 262 -15.57 29.88 21.50
CA ARG A 262 -15.29 31.28 21.80
C ARG A 262 -13.79 31.37 22.05
N ARG A 263 -13.06 32.15 21.23
CA ARG A 263 -11.69 32.53 21.57
C ARG A 263 -11.81 33.40 22.81
N ASP A 264 -11.37 32.91 23.96
CA ASP A 264 -11.04 33.80 25.07
C ASP A 264 -9.76 34.53 24.67
N HIS A 265 -9.92 35.77 24.19
CA HIS A 265 -8.82 36.72 24.14
C HIS A 265 -8.77 37.41 25.51
N SER A 266 -7.98 36.85 26.42
CA SER A 266 -7.42 37.62 27.53
C SER A 266 -6.07 38.16 27.07
N ALA A 267 -6.08 39.35 26.50
CA ALA A 267 -4.93 40.23 26.41
C ALA A 267 -5.49 41.65 26.29
N GLY A 268 -5.33 42.42 27.35
CA GLY A 268 -5.72 43.82 27.35
C GLY A 268 -4.86 44.61 26.38
N GLU A 269 -5.48 45.57 25.72
CA GLU A 269 -4.92 46.91 25.52
C GLU A 269 -6.05 47.82 25.05
N THR A 270 -6.10 48.96 25.73
CA THR A 270 -6.98 50.11 25.57
C THR A 270 -6.83 50.77 24.20
N ASN A 271 -7.95 51.17 23.57
CA ASN A 271 -8.12 52.58 23.22
C ASN A 271 -9.57 52.91 22.84
N ASP A 272 -10.04 54.00 23.44
CA ASP A 272 -11.29 54.69 23.23
C ASP A 272 -11.48 55.14 21.77
N SER A 273 -12.73 55.13 21.31
CA SER A 273 -13.32 56.17 20.45
C SER A 273 -14.84 56.06 20.50
N GLU A 274 -15.44 57.08 21.11
CA GLU A 274 -16.87 57.30 21.29
C GLU A 274 -17.67 57.53 19.99
N ALA A 275 -18.98 57.26 20.14
CA ALA A 275 -20.12 57.99 19.59
C ALA A 275 -20.45 57.94 18.08
N GLY A 276 -21.71 57.55 17.81
CA GLY A 276 -22.34 57.64 16.49
C GLY A 276 -23.74 57.02 16.47
N ASP A 277 -24.66 57.59 17.25
CA ASP A 277 -26.11 57.33 17.23
C ASP A 277 -26.71 57.56 15.83
N GLY A 278 -27.76 56.81 15.46
CA GLY A 278 -28.33 56.90 14.11
C GLY A 278 -29.42 55.90 13.76
N LYS A 279 -30.47 55.82 14.59
CA LYS A 279 -31.79 55.26 14.25
C LYS A 279 -32.29 55.74 12.88
N LYS A 280 -32.75 54.82 12.01
CA LYS A 280 -33.81 55.09 11.02
C LYS A 280 -34.58 53.82 10.66
N ASP A 281 -35.70 53.63 11.35
CA ASP A 281 -36.86 52.90 10.83
C ASP A 281 -37.56 53.78 9.78
N LYS A 282 -37.97 53.19 8.65
CA LYS A 282 -39.38 53.12 8.25
C LYS A 282 -39.58 52.48 6.86
N LYS A 283 -40.54 51.55 6.87
CA LYS A 283 -41.59 51.26 5.88
C LYS A 283 -41.19 50.78 4.49
#